data_AF-K1TV71-F1
#
_entry.id   AF-K1TV71-F1
#
_cell.length_a   1.000
_cell.length_b   1.000
_cell.length_c   1.000
_cell.angle_alpha   90.00
_cell.angle_beta   90.00
_cell.angle_gamma   90.00
#
_symmetry.space_group_name_H-M   'P 1'
#
loop_
_entity.id
_entity.type
_entity.pdbx_description
1 polymer ?
#
loop_
_entity_poly.entity_id
_entity_poly.type
_entity_poly.pdbx_seq_one_letter_code
_entity_poly.pdbx_strand_id
1 'polypeptide(L)'
;AGKTGTAQISKGAGGYKSGGTSYLISFAGYFPADAPRYSCIVCIQKSGLPASGGTMCGKVFHEISEGIMAQSLKVDVKDARDSASVFVPDVKAGNILAANYVLSHLGIKTNANWSGSYADGNPIWGKAERVGNHSIKLIKEKQYGKTIVPDVTGMGARDAIYNMESRGIKTQITGRGKVVKQSLMPGTVIKKGAVCSIVLD
;
A
#
# COMPACT_ATOMS: atom_id res chain seq x y z
N ALA A 1 -11.05 28.43 -16.21
CA ALA A 1 -11.86 29.41 -16.98
C ALA A 1 -12.60 30.32 -16.00
N GLY A 2 -13.00 31.53 -16.41
CA GLY A 2 -13.71 32.42 -15.48
C GLY A 2 -14.15 33.75 -16.10
N LYS A 3 -14.80 34.57 -15.28
CA LYS A 3 -15.34 35.88 -15.65
C LYS A 3 -14.92 36.95 -14.65
N THR A 4 -14.61 38.12 -15.18
CA THR A 4 -14.24 39.32 -14.41
C THR A 4 -15.46 40.14 -14.03
N GLY A 5 -15.46 40.69 -12.82
CA GLY A 5 -16.38 41.73 -12.35
C GLY A 5 -15.61 42.99 -11.94
N THR A 6 -16.13 44.17 -12.27
CA THR A 6 -15.62 45.45 -11.79
C THR A 6 -16.82 46.31 -11.43
N ALA A 7 -17.06 46.49 -10.13
CA ALA A 7 -18.17 47.28 -9.61
C ALA A 7 -17.63 48.53 -8.90
N GLN A 8 -18.35 49.65 -9.01
CA GLN A 8 -18.09 50.82 -8.17
C GLN A 8 -18.81 50.64 -6.83
N ILE A 9 -18.13 51.01 -5.75
CA ILE A 9 -18.68 50.93 -4.39
C ILE A 9 -19.34 52.27 -4.05
N SER A 10 -20.61 52.21 -3.65
CA SER A 10 -21.36 53.39 -3.20
C SER A 10 -20.81 53.91 -1.88
N LYS A 11 -20.70 55.24 -1.75
CA LYS A 11 -20.35 55.96 -0.52
C LYS A 11 -21.60 56.58 0.13
N GLY A 12 -22.73 55.89 0.06
CA GLY A 12 -24.00 56.33 0.64
C GLY A 12 -24.51 57.61 -0.04
N ALA A 13 -24.84 58.63 0.76
CA ALA A 13 -25.33 59.92 0.25
C ALA A 13 -24.32 60.64 -0.68
N GLY A 14 -23.02 60.30 -0.60
CA GLY A 14 -21.96 60.83 -1.47
C GLY A 14 -21.88 60.17 -2.86
N GLY A 15 -22.77 59.23 -3.18
CA GLY A 15 -22.76 58.51 -4.47
C GLY A 15 -21.48 57.70 -4.69
N TYR A 16 -21.04 57.56 -5.94
CA TYR A 16 -19.89 56.71 -6.30
C TYR A 16 -18.54 57.46 -6.40
N LYS A 17 -18.54 58.81 -6.38
CA LYS A 17 -17.37 59.63 -6.74
C LYS A 17 -16.85 60.55 -5.62
N SER A 18 -17.58 60.69 -4.51
CA SER A 18 -17.16 61.58 -3.41
C SER A 18 -15.81 61.14 -2.81
N GLY A 19 -14.80 62.00 -2.82
CA GLY A 19 -13.45 61.65 -2.33
C GLY A 19 -12.74 60.55 -3.12
N GLY A 20 -13.04 60.41 -4.42
CA GLY A 20 -12.46 59.42 -5.33
C GLY A 20 -13.29 58.13 -5.44
N THR A 21 -13.21 57.46 -6.59
CA THR A 21 -13.98 56.23 -6.88
C THR A 21 -13.36 55.02 -6.19
N SER A 22 -14.17 54.27 -5.43
CA SER A 22 -13.81 52.96 -4.88
C SER A 22 -14.39 51.86 -5.74
N TYR A 23 -13.64 50.77 -5.91
CA TYR A 23 -14.00 49.64 -6.74
C TYR A 23 -13.95 48.33 -5.95
N LEU A 24 -14.93 47.47 -6.19
CA LEU A 24 -14.87 46.05 -5.89
C LEU A 24 -14.57 45.34 -7.20
N ILE A 25 -13.34 44.85 -7.34
CA ILE A 25 -12.93 44.05 -8.48
C ILE A 25 -12.98 42.57 -8.10
N SER A 26 -13.47 41.75 -9.01
CA SER A 26 -13.62 40.33 -8.77
C SER A 26 -13.25 39.49 -9.98
N PHE A 27 -12.86 38.25 -9.71
CA PHE A 27 -12.74 37.19 -10.71
C PHE A 27 -13.37 35.93 -10.14
N ALA A 28 -14.42 35.44 -10.79
CA ALA A 28 -15.06 34.18 -10.46
C ALA A 28 -14.73 33.16 -11.53
N GLY A 29 -14.23 32.00 -11.14
CA GLY A 29 -13.82 30.97 -12.10
C GLY A 29 -13.86 29.57 -11.51
N TYR A 30 -13.59 28.61 -12.39
CA TYR A 30 -13.48 27.20 -12.07
C TYR A 30 -12.26 26.58 -12.76
N PHE A 31 -11.73 25.52 -12.15
CA PHE A 31 -10.56 24.80 -12.64
C PHE A 31 -10.57 23.30 -12.26
N PRO A 32 -9.96 22.42 -13.08
CA PRO A 32 -9.44 22.69 -14.43
C PRO A 32 -10.58 23.03 -15.43
N ALA A 33 -10.26 23.61 -16.59
CA ALA A 33 -11.28 24.17 -17.48
C ALA A 33 -12.17 23.08 -18.12
N ASP A 34 -11.59 21.95 -18.47
CA ASP A 34 -12.26 20.91 -19.27
C ASP A 34 -13.10 19.95 -18.40
N ALA A 35 -12.67 19.73 -17.16
CA ALA A 35 -13.37 18.91 -16.16
C ALA A 35 -13.33 19.61 -14.78
N PRO A 36 -14.18 20.63 -14.56
CA PRO A 36 -14.11 21.46 -13.36
C PRO A 36 -14.27 20.67 -12.07
N ARG A 37 -13.30 20.83 -11.16
CA ARG A 37 -13.31 20.19 -9.84
C ARG A 37 -13.49 21.20 -8.71
N TYR A 38 -13.01 22.42 -8.93
CA TYR A 38 -13.03 23.50 -7.96
C TYR A 38 -13.59 24.76 -8.60
N SER A 39 -14.29 25.55 -7.78
CA SER A 39 -14.67 26.92 -8.10
C SER A 39 -14.06 27.86 -7.05
N CYS A 40 -13.69 29.05 -7.48
CA CYS A 40 -13.13 30.07 -6.62
C CYS A 40 -13.57 31.45 -7.11
N ILE A 41 -13.86 32.34 -6.15
CA ILE A 41 -14.04 33.76 -6.42
C ILE A 41 -13.02 34.55 -5.62
N VAL A 42 -12.31 35.43 -6.30
CA VAL A 42 -11.37 36.38 -5.70
C VAL A 42 -12.00 37.76 -5.78
N CYS A 43 -12.12 38.45 -4.65
CA CYS A 43 -12.64 39.80 -4.55
C CYS A 43 -11.58 40.71 -3.90
N ILE A 44 -11.26 41.83 -4.53
CA ILE A 44 -10.33 42.84 -4.01
C ILE A 44 -11.06 44.19 -4.01
N GLN A 45 -11.01 44.88 -2.87
CA GLN A 45 -11.52 46.24 -2.76
C GLN A 45 -10.35 47.23 -2.86
N LYS A 46 -10.49 48.27 -3.69
CA LYS A 46 -9.47 49.31 -3.82
C LYS A 46 -10.04 50.66 -4.25
N SER A 47 -9.29 51.73 -4.03
CA SER A 47 -9.57 53.06 -4.58
C SER A 47 -8.76 53.32 -5.86
N GLY A 48 -9.32 54.15 -6.74
CA GLY A 48 -8.63 54.68 -7.94
C GLY A 48 -8.37 53.66 -9.06
N LEU A 49 -7.75 54.13 -10.14
CA LEU A 49 -7.38 53.34 -11.30
C LEU A 49 -5.92 52.83 -11.19
N PRO A 50 -5.54 51.75 -11.91
CA PRO A 50 -6.38 50.91 -12.77
C PRO A 50 -7.20 49.90 -11.95
N ALA A 51 -8.49 49.73 -12.23
CA ALA A 51 -9.34 48.73 -11.57
C ALA A 51 -9.71 47.61 -12.56
N SER A 52 -9.00 46.48 -12.49
CA SER A 52 -9.16 45.36 -13.44
C SER A 52 -9.25 44.04 -12.69
N GLY A 53 -10.44 43.42 -12.71
CA GLY A 53 -10.64 42.07 -12.18
C GLY A 53 -9.79 41.01 -12.91
N GLY A 54 -9.49 41.22 -14.20
CA GLY A 54 -8.66 40.27 -14.97
C GLY A 54 -7.19 40.31 -14.54
N THR A 55 -6.62 41.51 -14.45
CA THR A 55 -5.18 41.67 -14.17
C THR A 55 -4.83 41.46 -12.70
N MET A 56 -5.71 41.86 -11.79
CA MET A 56 -5.46 41.76 -10.35
C MET A 56 -6.01 40.45 -9.79
N CYS A 57 -7.33 40.25 -9.86
CA CYS A 57 -7.97 39.06 -9.28
C CYS A 57 -7.66 37.79 -10.09
N GLY A 58 -7.46 37.90 -11.41
CA GLY A 58 -7.09 36.77 -12.26
C GLY A 58 -5.71 36.19 -11.94
N LYS A 59 -4.73 37.01 -11.54
CA LYS A 59 -3.40 36.53 -11.09
C LYS A 59 -3.49 35.75 -9.78
N VAL A 60 -4.21 36.29 -8.80
CA VAL A 60 -4.45 35.62 -7.51
C VAL A 60 -5.20 34.30 -7.73
N PHE A 61 -6.21 34.30 -8.60
CA PHE A 61 -6.92 33.08 -8.97
C PHE A 61 -5.97 32.05 -9.61
N HIS A 62 -5.08 32.49 -10.49
CA HIS A 62 -4.10 31.61 -11.15
C HIS A 62 -3.17 30.94 -10.13
N GLU A 63 -2.57 31.71 -9.21
CA GLU A 63 -1.68 31.18 -8.17
C GLU A 63 -2.39 30.18 -7.24
N ILE A 64 -3.62 30.49 -6.83
CA ILE A 64 -4.45 29.56 -6.02
C ILE A 64 -4.75 28.28 -6.81
N SER A 65 -5.15 28.42 -8.07
CA SER A 65 -5.49 27.27 -8.91
C SER A 65 -4.27 26.38 -9.16
N GLU A 66 -3.10 26.97 -9.40
CA GLU A 66 -1.85 26.25 -9.61
C GLU A 66 -1.41 25.52 -8.34
N GLY A 67 -1.43 26.20 -7.18
CA GLY A 67 -1.07 25.60 -5.90
C GLY A 67 -1.95 24.39 -5.54
N ILE A 68 -3.27 24.50 -5.74
CA ILE A 68 -4.20 23.39 -5.49
C ILE A 68 -3.98 22.25 -6.47
N MET A 69 -3.76 22.55 -7.76
CA MET A 69 -3.51 21.51 -8.77
C MET A 69 -2.17 20.80 -8.55
N ALA A 70 -1.13 21.52 -8.10
CA ALA A 70 0.16 20.95 -7.75
C ALA A 70 0.08 20.00 -6.55
N GLN A 71 -0.70 20.34 -5.51
CA GLN A 71 -0.96 19.45 -4.37
C GLN A 71 -1.87 18.27 -4.73
N SER A 72 -2.73 18.44 -5.75
CA SER A 72 -3.61 17.38 -6.25
C SER A 72 -2.90 16.41 -7.21
N LEU A 73 -1.57 16.41 -7.32
CA LEU A 73 -0.81 15.24 -7.78
C LEU A 73 -0.93 14.12 -6.74
N LYS A 74 -2.14 13.60 -6.57
CA LYS A 74 -2.34 12.28 -6.00
C LYS A 74 -1.86 11.32 -7.08
N VAL A 75 -0.61 10.90 -6.96
CA VAL A 75 -0.15 9.70 -7.65
C VAL A 75 -0.97 8.58 -7.02
N ASP A 76 -2.03 8.13 -7.69
CA ASP A 76 -2.77 6.97 -7.21
C ASP A 76 -1.77 5.81 -7.19
N VAL A 77 -1.79 4.98 -6.14
CA VAL A 77 -0.93 3.78 -6.09
C VAL A 77 -1.21 2.88 -7.30
N LYS A 78 -2.41 3.00 -7.90
CA LYS A 78 -2.76 2.36 -9.17
C LYS A 78 -1.94 2.87 -10.36
N ASP A 79 -1.52 4.13 -10.37
CA ASP A 79 -0.69 4.73 -11.42
C ASP A 79 0.79 4.37 -11.25
N ALA A 80 1.20 3.91 -10.05
CA ALA A 80 2.51 3.30 -9.79
C ALA A 80 2.59 1.82 -10.22
N ARG A 81 1.55 1.28 -10.87
CA ARG A 81 1.52 -0.11 -11.35
C ARG A 81 2.24 -0.24 -12.69
N ASP A 82 3.52 -0.58 -12.62
CA ASP A 82 4.24 -1.11 -13.77
C ASP A 82 3.89 -2.60 -13.97
N SER A 83 3.87 -3.07 -15.22
CA SER A 83 3.73 -4.49 -15.56
C SER A 83 4.86 -5.35 -14.93
N ALA A 84 6.00 -4.71 -14.62
CA ALA A 84 7.13 -5.30 -13.92
C ALA A 84 6.96 -5.38 -12.39
N SER A 85 5.96 -4.72 -11.81
CA SER A 85 5.76 -4.71 -10.36
C SER A 85 5.39 -6.10 -9.83
N VAL A 86 6.14 -6.55 -8.83
CA VAL A 86 5.88 -7.80 -8.11
C VAL A 86 4.79 -7.53 -7.08
N PHE A 87 3.56 -7.97 -7.37
CA PHE A 87 2.40 -7.77 -6.47
C PHE A 87 2.18 -8.92 -5.49
N VAL A 88 3.10 -9.88 -5.45
CA VAL A 88 3.01 -11.06 -4.57
C VAL A 88 4.18 -11.07 -3.58
N PRO A 89 3.91 -11.25 -2.27
CA PRO A 89 4.97 -11.33 -1.28
C PRO A 89 5.70 -12.66 -1.39
N ASP A 90 6.94 -12.68 -0.89
CA ASP A 90 7.63 -13.94 -0.64
C ASP A 90 6.95 -14.68 0.51
N VAL A 91 6.62 -15.95 0.29
CA VAL A 91 5.94 -16.80 1.27
C VAL A 91 6.87 -17.94 1.67
N LYS A 92 7.07 -18.09 2.98
CA LYS A 92 7.90 -19.15 3.55
C LYS A 92 7.20 -20.49 3.40
N ALA A 93 7.98 -21.57 3.34
CA ALA A 93 7.44 -22.91 3.52
C ALA A 93 6.89 -23.09 4.95
N GLY A 94 6.11 -24.13 5.16
CA GLY A 94 5.51 -24.42 6.46
C GLY A 94 4.01 -24.64 6.34
N ASN A 95 3.24 -24.04 7.24
CA ASN A 95 1.79 -24.25 7.27
C ASN A 95 1.09 -23.51 6.13
N ILE A 96 0.73 -24.22 5.07
CA ILE A 96 0.10 -23.64 3.88
C ILE A 96 -1.32 -23.14 4.15
N LEU A 97 -2.01 -23.61 5.20
CA LEU A 97 -3.30 -23.05 5.62
C LEU A 97 -3.14 -21.63 6.15
N ALA A 98 -2.09 -21.38 6.94
CA ALA A 98 -1.76 -20.06 7.45
C ALA A 98 -1.40 -19.10 6.31
N ALA A 99 -0.58 -19.58 5.37
CA ALA A 99 -0.24 -18.83 4.16
C ALA A 99 -1.49 -18.49 3.34
N ASN A 100 -2.37 -19.47 3.09
CA ASN A 100 -3.59 -19.27 2.32
C ASN A 100 -4.52 -18.23 2.97
N TYR A 101 -4.67 -18.28 4.29
CA TYR A 101 -5.48 -17.33 5.04
C TYR A 101 -4.97 -15.89 4.86
N VAL A 102 -3.68 -15.65 5.03
CA VAL A 102 -3.12 -14.30 4.86
C VAL A 102 -3.20 -13.84 3.40
N LEU A 103 -2.87 -14.72 2.44
CA LEU A 103 -2.90 -14.38 1.02
C LEU A 103 -4.30 -14.03 0.52
N SER A 104 -5.34 -14.72 1.00
CA SER A 104 -6.72 -14.40 0.61
C SER A 104 -7.17 -13.04 1.15
N HIS A 105 -6.78 -12.67 2.36
CA HIS A 105 -7.07 -11.34 2.93
C HIS A 105 -6.30 -10.22 2.23
N LEU A 106 -5.15 -10.52 1.63
CA LEU A 106 -4.40 -9.60 0.77
C LEU A 106 -4.96 -9.55 -0.67
N GLY A 107 -5.99 -10.32 -1.00
CA GLY A 107 -6.57 -10.39 -2.35
C GLY A 107 -5.71 -11.14 -3.37
N ILE A 108 -4.74 -11.94 -2.91
CA ILE A 108 -3.83 -12.70 -3.77
C ILE A 108 -4.42 -14.08 -4.07
N LYS A 109 -4.50 -14.42 -5.36
CA LYS A 109 -5.06 -15.69 -5.80
C LYS A 109 -4.11 -16.84 -5.48
N THR A 110 -4.62 -17.86 -4.81
CA THR A 110 -3.96 -19.14 -4.58
C THR A 110 -4.71 -20.27 -5.30
N ASN A 111 -4.01 -21.37 -5.57
CA ASN A 111 -4.53 -22.52 -6.33
C ASN A 111 -5.37 -23.49 -5.48
N ALA A 112 -5.78 -23.13 -4.27
CA ALA A 112 -6.10 -24.15 -3.29
C ALA A 112 -7.42 -24.00 -2.53
N ASN A 113 -8.34 -24.88 -2.91
CA ASN A 113 -9.48 -25.30 -2.10
C ASN A 113 -8.99 -26.28 -1.02
N TRP A 114 -8.19 -25.80 -0.06
CA TRP A 114 -7.79 -26.62 1.08
C TRP A 114 -8.98 -26.74 2.05
N SER A 115 -9.52 -27.94 2.24
CA SER A 115 -10.54 -28.21 3.26
C SER A 115 -9.90 -28.22 4.65
N GLY A 116 -9.87 -27.06 5.31
CA GLY A 116 -9.38 -26.90 6.68
C GLY A 116 -9.56 -25.49 7.23
N SER A 117 -9.73 -25.38 8.55
CA SER A 117 -9.67 -24.10 9.28
C SER A 117 -8.23 -23.85 9.72
N TYR A 118 -7.66 -22.68 9.47
CA TYR A 118 -6.37 -22.30 10.09
C TYR A 118 -6.50 -22.20 11.62
N ALA A 119 -7.65 -21.77 12.13
CA ALA A 119 -7.88 -21.57 13.55
C ALA A 119 -8.05 -22.88 14.33
N ASP A 120 -8.69 -23.89 13.73
CA ASP A 120 -9.15 -25.10 14.43
C ASP A 120 -8.64 -26.41 13.82
N GLY A 121 -7.89 -26.32 12.70
CA GLY A 121 -7.43 -27.47 11.92
C GLY A 121 -5.99 -27.87 12.18
N ASN A 122 -5.65 -29.11 11.82
CA ASN A 122 -4.27 -29.58 11.81
C ASN A 122 -3.46 -28.86 10.71
N PRO A 123 -2.21 -28.45 10.98
CA PRO A 123 -1.38 -27.76 10.00
C PRO A 123 -1.13 -28.66 8.78
N ILE A 124 -1.27 -28.07 7.59
CA ILE A 124 -0.88 -28.73 6.34
C ILE A 124 0.47 -28.18 5.93
N TRP A 125 1.47 -29.06 5.93
CA TRP A 125 2.84 -28.68 5.62
C TRP A 125 3.10 -28.67 4.11
N GLY A 126 3.79 -27.64 3.64
CA GLY A 126 4.10 -27.50 2.22
C GLY A 126 4.92 -26.26 1.90
N LYS A 127 5.04 -25.98 0.60
CA LYS A 127 5.79 -24.88 0.01
C LYS A 127 4.88 -23.93 -0.75
N ALA A 128 5.34 -22.70 -0.89
CA ALA A 128 4.72 -21.67 -1.71
C ALA A 128 5.67 -21.34 -2.87
N GLU A 129 5.17 -21.43 -4.10
CA GLU A 129 5.89 -21.08 -5.31
C GLU A 129 5.18 -19.92 -5.98
N ARG A 130 5.93 -18.89 -6.36
CA ARG A 130 5.40 -17.76 -7.11
C ARG A 130 5.06 -18.21 -8.54
N VAL A 131 3.85 -17.89 -9.00
CA VAL A 131 3.40 -18.13 -10.37
C VAL A 131 3.16 -16.79 -11.06
N GLY A 132 4.10 -16.36 -11.89
CA GLY A 132 4.06 -15.04 -12.52
C GLY A 132 4.10 -13.91 -11.48
N ASN A 133 3.39 -12.80 -11.73
CA ASN A 133 3.44 -11.60 -10.88
C ASN A 133 2.24 -11.44 -9.93
N HIS A 134 1.24 -12.33 -10.01
CA HIS A 134 -0.08 -12.09 -9.41
C HIS A 134 -0.67 -13.28 -8.64
N SER A 135 0.00 -14.44 -8.62
CA SER A 135 -0.50 -15.60 -7.90
C SER A 135 0.62 -16.40 -7.23
N ILE A 136 0.22 -17.14 -6.20
CA ILE A 136 1.09 -18.03 -5.44
C ILE A 136 0.48 -19.42 -5.47
N LYS A 137 1.28 -20.41 -5.87
CA LYS A 137 0.92 -21.82 -5.84
C LYS A 137 1.37 -22.43 -4.53
N LEU A 138 0.42 -22.93 -3.75
CA LEU A 138 0.66 -23.71 -2.56
C LEU A 138 0.73 -25.19 -2.93
N ILE A 139 1.78 -25.86 -2.49
CA ILE A 139 2.08 -27.26 -2.80
C ILE A 139 2.23 -28.00 -1.47
N LYS A 140 1.35 -28.98 -1.22
CA LYS A 140 1.45 -29.85 -0.05
C LYS A 140 2.64 -30.80 -0.20
N GLU A 141 3.46 -30.92 0.83
CA GLU A 141 4.59 -31.84 0.86
C GLU A 141 4.31 -33.06 1.74
N LYS A 142 4.79 -34.23 1.28
CA LYS A 142 4.74 -35.45 2.08
C LYS A 142 5.62 -35.27 3.31
N GLN A 143 5.06 -35.59 4.47
CA GLN A 143 5.77 -35.49 5.72
C GLN A 143 6.49 -36.78 6.05
N TYR A 144 7.70 -36.64 6.56
CA TYR A 144 8.44 -37.75 7.16
C TYR A 144 7.70 -38.28 8.39
N GLY A 145 7.81 -39.59 8.62
CA GLY A 145 7.29 -40.25 9.82
C GLY A 145 7.85 -39.65 11.11
N LYS A 146 7.19 -39.91 12.24
CA LYS A 146 7.54 -39.31 13.54
C LYS A 146 8.96 -39.66 14.04
N THR A 147 9.56 -40.74 13.54
CA THR A 147 10.89 -41.22 13.91
C THR A 147 11.99 -40.76 12.95
N ILE A 148 11.66 -39.92 11.98
CA ILE A 148 12.56 -39.49 10.90
C ILE A 148 12.77 -37.98 10.96
N VAL A 149 14.01 -37.54 10.79
CA VAL A 149 14.37 -36.11 10.73
C VAL A 149 13.66 -35.45 9.56
N PRO A 150 12.84 -34.42 9.80
CA PRO A 150 12.14 -33.70 8.74
C PRO A 150 13.10 -32.78 7.96
N ASP A 151 12.77 -32.52 6.70
CA ASP A 151 13.30 -31.37 5.98
C ASP A 151 12.49 -30.13 6.38
N VAL A 152 13.17 -29.15 7.00
CA VAL A 152 12.57 -27.87 7.39
C VAL A 152 13.12 -26.71 6.55
N THR A 153 13.82 -27.00 5.46
CA THR A 153 14.38 -26.00 4.56
C THR A 153 13.28 -25.13 3.95
N GLY A 154 13.48 -23.81 3.99
CA GLY A 154 12.51 -22.81 3.55
C GLY A 154 11.41 -22.48 4.57
N MET A 155 11.31 -23.21 5.69
CA MET A 155 10.28 -22.96 6.69
C MET A 155 10.55 -21.70 7.51
N GLY A 156 9.49 -21.10 8.06
CA GLY A 156 9.63 -20.09 9.12
C GLY A 156 10.10 -20.73 10.44
N ALA A 157 10.73 -19.94 11.31
CA ALA A 157 11.25 -20.43 12.60
C ALA A 157 10.21 -21.21 13.41
N ARG A 158 8.99 -20.67 13.55
CA ARG A 158 7.90 -21.31 14.30
C ARG A 158 7.56 -22.70 13.77
N ASP A 159 7.44 -22.83 12.46
CA ASP A 159 7.05 -24.07 11.78
C ASP A 159 8.19 -25.09 11.81
N ALA A 160 9.44 -24.63 11.68
CA ALA A 160 10.63 -25.46 11.78
C ALA A 160 10.81 -26.04 13.19
N ILE A 161 10.67 -25.21 14.24
CA ILE A 161 10.73 -25.63 15.65
C ILE A 161 9.65 -26.68 15.90
N TYR A 162 8.40 -26.39 15.51
CA TYR A 162 7.30 -27.32 15.71
C TYR A 162 7.58 -28.68 15.07
N ASN A 163 8.09 -28.70 13.82
CA ASN A 163 8.40 -29.94 13.12
C ASN A 163 9.55 -30.72 13.78
N MET A 164 10.57 -30.05 14.30
CA MET A 164 11.70 -30.72 14.97
C MET A 164 11.30 -31.22 16.37
N GLU A 165 10.73 -30.35 17.20
CA GLU A 165 10.47 -30.65 18.61
C GLU A 165 9.32 -31.65 18.81
N SER A 166 8.31 -31.63 17.93
CA SER A 166 7.24 -32.65 17.93
C SER A 166 7.74 -34.08 17.67
N ARG A 167 8.99 -34.22 17.20
CA ARG A 167 9.68 -35.49 16.95
C ARG A 167 10.79 -35.78 17.96
N GLY A 168 10.91 -34.97 19.03
CA GLY A 168 11.89 -35.15 20.10
C GLY A 168 13.30 -34.65 19.78
N ILE A 169 13.46 -33.85 18.72
CA ILE A 169 14.72 -33.20 18.37
C ILE A 169 14.77 -31.84 19.07
N LYS A 170 15.83 -31.55 19.82
CA LYS A 170 16.05 -30.22 20.41
C LYS A 170 16.56 -29.27 19.33
N THR A 171 15.99 -28.08 19.24
CA THR A 171 16.31 -27.15 18.15
C THR A 171 17.11 -25.96 18.65
N GLN A 172 18.22 -25.63 17.98
CA GLN A 172 19.00 -24.41 18.22
C GLN A 172 18.93 -23.54 16.97
N ILE A 173 18.51 -22.28 17.13
CA ILE A 173 18.28 -21.38 16.01
C ILE A 173 19.28 -20.23 16.02
N THR A 174 19.81 -19.92 14.84
CA THR A 174 20.63 -18.72 14.61
C THR A 174 20.08 -17.94 13.41
N GLY A 175 19.90 -16.63 13.56
CA GLY A 175 19.38 -15.76 12.50
C GLY A 175 17.88 -15.51 12.56
N ARG A 176 17.34 -14.94 11.48
CA ARG A 176 15.92 -14.59 11.30
C ARG A 176 15.54 -14.82 9.84
N GLY A 177 14.27 -15.07 9.55
CA GLY A 177 13.82 -15.24 8.17
C GLY A 177 13.30 -16.65 7.87
N LYS A 178 13.79 -17.29 6.82
CA LYS A 178 13.48 -18.67 6.43
C LYS A 178 14.68 -19.57 6.69
N VAL A 179 14.45 -20.85 6.99
CA VAL A 179 15.54 -21.81 7.18
C VAL A 179 16.32 -22.00 5.88
N VAL A 180 17.63 -21.78 5.94
CA VAL A 180 18.56 -22.02 4.82
C VAL A 180 19.43 -23.26 5.04
N LYS A 181 19.64 -23.64 6.30
CA LYS A 181 20.48 -24.80 6.66
C LYS A 181 20.00 -25.46 7.93
N GLN A 182 20.06 -26.79 7.96
CA GLN A 182 19.89 -27.62 9.16
C GLN A 182 21.10 -28.55 9.33
N SER A 183 21.50 -28.83 10.57
CA SER A 183 22.66 -29.69 10.85
C SER A 183 22.38 -31.18 10.72
N LEU A 184 21.13 -31.60 10.97
CA LEU A 184 20.72 -33.00 10.83
C LEU A 184 20.22 -33.26 9.40
N MET A 185 20.68 -34.37 8.80
CA MET A 185 20.29 -34.74 7.44
C MET A 185 18.81 -35.18 7.40
N PRO A 186 17.97 -34.56 6.56
CA PRO A 186 16.58 -35.00 6.37
C PRO A 186 16.48 -36.48 5.96
N GLY A 187 15.42 -37.16 6.38
CA GLY A 187 15.19 -38.57 6.03
C GLY A 187 15.95 -39.58 6.89
N THR A 188 16.81 -39.14 7.81
CA THR A 188 17.54 -40.03 8.72
C THR A 188 16.74 -40.38 9.98
N VAL A 189 17.03 -41.52 10.60
CA VAL A 189 16.36 -41.93 11.86
C VAL A 189 16.81 -41.05 13.01
N ILE A 190 15.85 -40.58 13.81
CA ILE A 190 16.10 -39.72 14.96
C ILE A 190 16.76 -40.52 16.08
N LYS A 191 17.90 -40.02 16.57
CA LYS A 191 18.54 -40.52 17.79
C LYS A 191 17.95 -39.83 19.02
N LYS A 192 17.75 -40.57 20.10
CA LYS A 192 17.22 -40.03 21.36
C LYS A 192 18.10 -38.88 21.85
N GLY A 193 17.51 -37.71 22.10
CA GLY A 193 18.22 -36.50 22.53
C GLY A 193 18.98 -35.77 21.42
N ALA A 194 18.70 -36.06 20.14
CA ALA A 194 19.32 -35.35 19.03
C ALA A 194 19.10 -33.83 19.12
N VAL A 195 20.15 -33.09 18.78
CA VAL A 195 20.12 -31.62 18.71
C VAL A 195 20.34 -31.22 17.24
N CYS A 196 19.47 -30.35 16.73
CA CYS A 196 19.57 -29.80 15.38
C CYS A 196 19.81 -28.30 15.45
N SER A 197 20.93 -27.85 14.89
CA SER A 197 21.23 -26.44 14.69
C SER A 197 20.68 -25.99 13.34
N ILE A 198 19.89 -24.92 13.34
CA ILE A 198 19.20 -24.38 12.18
C ILE A 198 19.62 -22.93 11.98
N VAL A 199 19.98 -22.59 10.75
CA VAL A 199 20.36 -21.23 10.33
C VAL A 199 19.26 -20.63 9.48
N LEU A 200 18.88 -19.39 9.76
CA LEU A 200 17.87 -18.63 9.01
C LEU A 200 18.46 -17.37 8.37
N ASP A 201 17.91 -17.03 7.21
CA ASP A 201 18.16 -15.80 6.42
C ASP A 201 16.84 -15.14 6.00
#